data_AF-A0A2V6SSN0-F1
#
_entry.id   AF-A0A2V6SSN0-F1
#
_cell.length_a   1.000
_cell.length_b   1.000
_cell.length_c   1.000
_cell.angle_alpha   90.00
_cell.angle_beta   90.00
_cell.angle_gamma   90.00
#
_symmetry.space_group_name_H-M   'P 1'
#
loop_
_entity.id
_entity.type
_entity.pdbx_description
1 polymer ?
#
loop_
_entity_poly.entity_id
_entity_poly.type
_entity_poly.pdbx_seq_one_letter_code
_entity_poly.pdbx_strand_id
1 'polypeptide(L)'
;MKFGMFLMADFLETVVIAGMTTALFLGGWQVPWLMADGFHFPGGLAWALPGVLVVTLQILAFIGKVVVMCWFLMLVRWTLPRFRYDQAMRLGWLGLLPLAVLNIVLTAGVMLL
;
A
#
# COMPACT_ATOMS: atom_id res chain seq x y z
N MET A 1 -20.62 22.05 14.17
CA MET A 1 -19.36 21.30 13.93
C MET A 1 -19.53 19.90 13.32
N LYS A 2 -20.74 19.35 13.14
CA LYS A 2 -20.93 17.97 12.61
C LYS A 2 -20.43 17.77 11.17
N PHE A 3 -20.58 18.76 10.30
CA PHE A 3 -20.09 18.71 8.92
C PHE A 3 -18.54 18.64 8.84
N GLY A 4 -17.84 19.39 9.69
CA GLY A 4 -16.37 19.37 9.73
C GLY A 4 -15.81 18.01 10.15
N MET A 5 -16.46 17.33 11.10
CA MET A 5 -16.07 15.98 11.51
C MET A 5 -16.28 14.95 10.39
N PHE A 6 -17.36 15.08 9.62
CA PHE A 6 -17.62 14.20 8.47
C PHE A 6 -16.54 14.37 7.39
N LEU A 7 -16.18 15.60 7.04
CA LEU A 7 -15.13 15.85 6.05
C LEU A 7 -13.76 15.34 6.52
N MET A 8 -13.44 15.55 7.81
CA MET A 8 -12.19 15.04 8.39
C MET A 8 -12.13 13.49 8.32
N ALA A 9 -13.25 12.82 8.56
CA ALA A 9 -13.33 11.37 8.53
C ALA A 9 -13.07 10.79 7.12
N ASP A 10 -13.62 11.38 6.06
CA ASP A 10 -13.40 10.94 4.66
C ASP A 10 -11.91 10.99 4.28
N PHE A 11 -11.22 12.05 4.68
CA PHE A 11 -9.78 12.18 4.44
C PHE A 11 -8.96 11.21 5.29
N LEU A 12 -9.35 11.00 6.55
CA LEU A 12 -8.67 10.09 7.45
C LEU A 12 -8.81 8.63 6.98
N GLU A 13 -9.99 8.25 6.49
CA GLU A 13 -10.22 6.93 5.88
C GLU A 13 -9.29 6.69 4.68
N THR A 14 -9.16 7.69 3.79
CA THR A 14 -8.27 7.60 2.63
C THR A 14 -6.82 7.33 3.05
N VAL A 15 -6.34 8.03 4.09
CA VAL A 15 -4.99 7.83 4.64
C VAL A 15 -4.82 6.46 5.27
N VAL A 16 -5.84 5.97 6.00
CA VAL A 16 -5.81 4.64 6.63
C VAL A 16 -5.74 3.54 5.56
N ILE A 17 -6.56 3.61 4.50
CA ILE A 17 -6.55 2.64 3.40
C ILE A 17 -5.20 2.66 2.67
N ALA A 18 -4.65 3.85 2.40
CA ALA A 18 -3.32 3.99 1.80
C ALA A 18 -2.21 3.39 2.70
N GLY A 19 -2.30 3.60 4.02
CA GLY A 19 -1.42 3.00 5.03
C GLY A 19 -1.47 1.48 5.03
N MET A 20 -2.69 0.91 5.07
CA MET A 20 -2.90 -0.55 5.04
C MET A 20 -2.38 -1.16 3.74
N THR A 21 -2.67 -0.54 2.59
CA THR A 21 -2.20 -1.01 1.28
C THR A 21 -0.68 -1.00 1.20
N THR A 22 -0.05 0.06 1.73
CA THR A 22 1.41 0.19 1.77
C THR A 22 2.06 -0.87 2.66
N ALA A 23 1.48 -1.12 3.83
CA ALA A 23 1.98 -2.11 4.77
C ALA A 23 1.87 -3.55 4.23
N LEU A 24 0.74 -3.89 3.61
CA LEU A 24 0.46 -5.26 3.16
C LEU A 24 1.11 -5.60 1.80
N PHE A 25 1.13 -4.66 0.86
CA PHE A 25 1.52 -4.95 -0.53
C PHE A 25 2.81 -4.25 -0.99
N LEU A 26 3.15 -3.07 -0.44
CA LEU A 26 4.32 -2.28 -0.89
C LEU A 26 5.56 -2.45 -0.01
N GLY A 27 5.63 -3.55 0.74
CA GLY A 27 6.76 -3.88 1.61
C GLY A 27 6.93 -2.94 2.80
N GLY A 28 5.89 -2.20 3.21
CA GLY A 28 5.89 -1.35 4.38
C GLY A 28 7.07 -0.38 4.43
N TRP A 29 7.84 -0.44 5.52
CA TRP A 29 9.02 0.41 5.77
C TRP A 29 10.29 -0.05 5.05
N GLN A 30 10.26 -1.20 4.36
CA GLN A 30 11.46 -1.75 3.74
C GLN A 30 11.90 -0.88 2.55
N VAL A 31 13.16 -0.44 2.62
CA VAL A 31 13.89 0.16 1.51
C VAL A 31 14.70 -0.96 0.84
N PRO A 32 14.70 -1.07 -0.50
CA PRO A 32 15.54 -2.04 -1.20
C PRO A 32 16.99 -1.94 -0.74
N TRP A 33 17.61 -3.09 -0.46
CA TRP A 33 19.02 -3.23 -0.03
C TRP A 33 19.38 -2.65 1.34
N LEU A 34 18.43 -2.06 2.08
CA LEU A 34 18.69 -1.55 3.43
C LEU A 34 18.49 -2.66 4.46
N MET A 35 19.58 -3.07 5.10
CA MET A 35 19.64 -4.03 6.20
C MET A 35 19.87 -3.29 7.52
N ALA A 36 19.83 -4.02 8.65
CA ALA A 36 20.03 -3.45 9.99
C ALA A 36 21.38 -2.70 10.12
N ASP A 37 22.40 -3.16 9.39
CA ASP A 37 23.77 -2.64 9.47
C ASP A 37 24.11 -1.59 8.40
N GLY A 38 23.20 -1.35 7.43
CA GLY A 38 23.41 -0.39 6.33
C GLY A 38 22.94 -0.90 4.96
N PHE A 39 23.41 -0.27 3.87
CA PHE A 39 23.06 -0.69 2.51
C PHE A 39 23.96 -1.81 2.01
N HIS A 40 23.38 -2.97 1.67
CA HIS A 40 24.09 -4.11 1.10
C HIS A 40 23.71 -4.27 -0.37
N PHE A 41 24.58 -3.81 -1.28
CA PHE A 41 24.33 -3.93 -2.71
C PHE A 41 24.75 -5.30 -3.26
N PRO A 42 24.04 -5.85 -4.27
CA PRO A 42 24.44 -7.07 -4.97
C PRO A 42 25.71 -6.80 -5.78
N GLY A 43 26.86 -7.09 -5.15
CA GLY A 43 28.19 -6.72 -5.63
C GLY A 43 29.25 -6.64 -4.52
N GLY A 44 28.88 -6.87 -3.25
CA GLY A 44 29.81 -6.91 -2.12
C GLY A 44 30.13 -5.54 -1.52
N LEU A 45 29.56 -4.47 -2.07
CA LEU A 45 29.64 -3.13 -1.50
C LEU A 45 28.59 -3.01 -0.38
N ALA A 46 29.07 -3.07 0.86
CA ALA A 46 28.29 -2.78 2.05
C ALA A 46 28.65 -1.37 2.55
N TRP A 47 27.68 -0.46 2.58
CA TRP A 47 27.85 0.85 3.17
C TRP A 47 27.22 0.85 4.56
N ALA A 48 28.07 0.79 5.58
CA ALA A 48 27.64 0.87 6.97
C ALA A 48 27.06 2.27 7.25
N LEU A 49 25.86 2.30 7.80
CA LEU A 49 25.16 3.53 8.17
C LEU A 49 24.85 3.52 9.68
N PRO A 50 24.88 4.68 10.35
CA PRO A 50 24.40 4.76 11.73
C PRO A 50 22.95 4.27 11.81
N GLY A 51 22.63 3.44 12.82
CA GLY A 51 21.29 2.86 12.97
C GLY A 51 20.16 3.91 13.04
N VAL A 52 20.44 5.09 13.58
CA VAL A 52 19.49 6.23 13.57
C VAL A 52 19.11 6.62 12.14
N LEU A 53 20.07 6.63 11.22
CA LEU A 53 19.87 7.00 9.83
C LEU A 53 19.11 5.92 9.05
N VAL A 54 19.33 4.65 9.40
CA VAL A 54 18.56 3.52 8.86
C VAL A 54 17.08 3.64 9.25
N VAL A 55 16.80 3.90 10.53
CA VAL A 55 15.42 4.04 11.02
C VAL A 55 14.73 5.27 10.42
N THR A 56 15.41 6.41 10.32
CA THR A 56 14.80 7.59 9.69
C THR A 56 14.50 7.36 8.22
N LEU A 57 15.37 6.67 7.48
CA LEU A 57 15.12 6.28 6.09
C LEU A 57 13.91 5.34 5.96
N GLN A 58 13.78 4.37 6.86
CA GLN A 58 12.62 3.45 6.89
C GLN A 58 11.30 4.19 7.13
N ILE A 59 11.27 5.13 8.08
CA ILE A 59 10.10 5.97 8.37
C ILE A 59 9.76 6.85 7.18
N LEU A 60 10.76 7.53 6.60
CA LEU A 60 10.57 8.40 5.43
C LEU A 60 10.10 7.61 4.21
N ALA A 61 10.62 6.40 4.00
CA ALA A 61 10.18 5.52 2.92
C ALA A 61 8.73 5.09 3.10
N PHE A 62 8.32 4.73 4.33
CA PHE A 62 6.93 4.40 4.62
C PHE A 62 6.01 5.59 4.36
N ILE A 63 6.31 6.76 4.93
CA ILE A 63 5.52 7.98 4.72
C ILE A 63 5.47 8.34 3.24
N GLY A 64 6.60 8.27 2.53
CA GLY A 64 6.67 8.54 1.10
C GLY A 64 5.76 7.61 0.29
N LYS A 65 5.78 6.30 0.55
CA LYS A 65 4.89 5.33 -0.12
C LYS A 65 3.42 5.61 0.20
N VAL A 66 3.08 5.95 1.45
CA VAL A 66 1.71 6.32 1.82
C VAL A 66 1.25 7.58 1.08
N VAL A 67 2.09 8.61 0.99
CA VAL A 67 1.77 9.83 0.23
C VAL A 67 1.55 9.53 -1.26
N VAL A 68 2.40 8.69 -1.85
CA VAL A 68 2.22 8.23 -3.25
C VAL A 68 0.91 7.46 -3.41
N MET A 69 0.53 6.60 -2.46
CA MET A 69 -0.75 5.90 -2.48
C MET A 69 -1.94 6.83 -2.31
N CYS A 70 -1.88 7.82 -1.41
CA CYS A 70 -2.91 8.85 -1.30
C CYS A 70 -3.07 9.63 -2.61
N TRP A 71 -1.95 10.02 -3.23
CA TRP A 71 -1.95 10.69 -4.53
C TRP A 71 -2.59 9.80 -5.62
N PHE A 72 -2.27 8.51 -5.65
CA PHE A 72 -2.88 7.55 -6.57
C PHE A 72 -4.41 7.43 -6.37
N LEU A 73 -4.88 7.32 -5.12
CA LEU A 73 -6.32 7.26 -4.82
C LEU A 73 -7.05 8.55 -5.24
N MET A 74 -6.43 9.71 -5.07
CA MET A 74 -6.97 10.98 -5.55
C MET A 74 -7.00 11.07 -7.07
N LEU A 75 -5.97 10.53 -7.76
CA LEU A 75 -5.95 10.44 -9.21
C LEU A 75 -7.09 9.55 -9.72
N VAL A 76 -7.34 8.40 -9.08
CA VAL A 76 -8.46 7.52 -9.41
C VAL A 76 -9.81 8.25 -9.25
N ARG A 77 -9.96 9.03 -8.17
CA ARG A 77 -11.16 9.85 -7.91
C ARG A 77 -11.46 10.85 -9.02
N TRP A 78 -10.43 11.37 -9.70
CA TRP A 78 -10.60 12.37 -10.78
C TRP A 78 -10.65 11.75 -12.18
N THR A 79 -10.12 10.54 -12.37
CA THR A 79 -10.03 9.89 -13.69
C THR A 79 -11.22 9.00 -14.00
N LEU A 80 -11.79 8.31 -13.01
CA LEU A 80 -12.89 7.37 -13.25
C LEU A 80 -14.25 8.07 -13.32
N PRO A 81 -15.06 7.80 -14.37
CA PRO A 81 -16.46 8.21 -14.40
C PRO A 81 -17.23 7.57 -13.24
N ARG A 82 -18.21 8.29 -12.69
CA ARG A 82 -19.01 7.81 -11.56
C ARG A 82 -19.78 6.54 -11.93
N PHE A 83 -19.52 5.45 -11.22
CA PHE A 83 -20.24 4.18 -11.40
C PHE A 83 -21.64 4.22 -10.79
N ARG A 84 -22.59 3.53 -11.44
CA ARG A 84 -23.90 3.26 -10.83
C ARG A 84 -23.79 2.18 -9.76
N TYR A 85 -24.68 2.22 -8.76
CA TYR A 85 -24.74 1.23 -7.69
C TYR A 85 -24.74 -0.22 -8.21
N ASP A 86 -25.58 -0.52 -9.21
CA ASP A 86 -25.65 -1.87 -9.78
C ASP A 86 -24.33 -2.35 -10.40
N GLN A 87 -23.57 -1.43 -11.00
CA GLN A 87 -22.28 -1.75 -11.62
C GLN A 87 -21.22 -2.01 -10.56
N ALA A 88 -21.20 -1.22 -9.48
CA ALA A 88 -20.31 -1.44 -8.35
C ALA A 88 -20.59 -2.77 -7.64
N MET A 89 -21.87 -3.09 -7.41
CA MET A 89 -22.28 -4.35 -6.80
C MET A 89 -21.90 -5.55 -7.68
N ARG A 90 -22.11 -5.43 -9.00
CA ARG A 90 -21.71 -6.47 -9.96
C ARG A 90 -20.20 -6.66 -10.00
N LEU A 91 -19.41 -5.58 -9.98
CA LEU A 91 -17.95 -5.66 -9.95
C LEU A 91 -17.45 -6.36 -8.67
N GLY A 92 -18.01 -6.02 -7.50
CA GLY A 92 -17.63 -6.61 -6.23
C GLY A 92 -17.95 -8.10 -6.16
N TRP A 93 -19.22 -8.47 -6.42
CA TRP A 93 -19.70 -9.84 -6.23
C TRP A 93 -19.34 -10.79 -7.36
N LEU A 94 -19.49 -10.35 -8.61
CA LEU A 94 -19.26 -11.21 -9.78
C LEU A 94 -17.83 -11.10 -10.34
N GLY A 95 -17.10 -10.05 -9.99
CA GLY A 95 -15.71 -9.84 -10.42
C GLY A 95 -14.69 -10.13 -9.34
N LEU A 96 -14.62 -9.26 -8.32
CA LEU A 96 -13.52 -9.25 -7.35
C LEU A 96 -13.53 -10.46 -6.40
N LEU A 97 -14.70 -10.86 -5.92
CA LEU A 97 -14.82 -12.00 -5.00
C LEU A 97 -14.33 -13.33 -5.60
N PRO A 98 -14.79 -13.76 -6.79
CA PRO A 98 -14.29 -15.00 -7.38
C PRO A 98 -12.79 -14.92 -7.73
N LEU A 99 -12.30 -13.76 -8.16
CA LEU A 99 -10.86 -13.56 -8.41
C LEU A 99 -10.02 -13.66 -7.14
N ALA A 100 -10.50 -13.15 -6.01
CA ALA A 100 -9.80 -13.25 -4.72
C ALA A 100 -9.71 -14.72 -4.25
N VAL A 101 -10.81 -15.48 -4.36
CA VAL A 101 -10.82 -16.91 -4.02
C VAL A 101 -9.87 -17.70 -4.94
N LEU A 102 -9.88 -17.41 -6.24
CA LEU A 102 -8.96 -18.03 -7.19
C LEU A 102 -7.50 -17.72 -6.83
N ASN A 103 -7.18 -16.47 -6.47
CA ASN A 103 -5.83 -16.08 -6.06
C ASN A 103 -5.34 -16.86 -4.83
N ILE A 104 -6.21 -17.07 -3.84
CA ILE A 104 -5.87 -17.85 -2.64
C ILE A 104 -5.57 -19.31 -3.00
N VAL A 105 -6.43 -19.94 -3.81
CA VAL A 105 -6.24 -21.35 -4.24
C VAL A 105 -4.96 -21.50 -5.06
N LEU A 106 -4.69 -20.58 -5.98
CA LEU A 106 -3.45 -20.59 -6.77
C LEU A 106 -2.21 -20.43 -5.90
N THR A 107 -2.24 -19.49 -4.95
CA THR A 107 -1.12 -19.27 -4.01
C THR A 107 -0.89 -20.51 -3.15
N ALA A 108 -1.95 -21.16 -2.67
CA ALA A 108 -1.85 -22.42 -1.93
C ALA A 108 -1.25 -23.55 -2.79
N GLY A 109 -1.66 -23.66 -4.06
CA GLY A 109 -1.10 -24.63 -5.00
C GLY A 109 0.39 -24.41 -5.27
N VAL A 110 0.81 -23.17 -5.46
CA VAL A 110 2.24 -22.82 -5.69
C VAL A 110 3.09 -23.09 -4.45
N MET A 111 2.58 -22.83 -3.24
CA MET A 111 3.33 -23.11 -2.00
C MET A 111 3.47 -24.61 -1.68
N LEU A 112 2.62 -25.46 -2.27
CA LEU A 112 2.70 -26.91 -2.08
C LEU A 112 3.69 -27.59 -3.05
N LEU A 113 4.11 -26.91 -4.11
CA LEU A 113 5.14 -27.36 -5.07
C LEU A 113 6.54 -27.00 -4.55
#